data_AF-A0A1S3D4W5-F1
#
_entry.id   AF-A0A1S3D4W5-F1
#
_cell.length_a   1.000
_cell.length_b   1.000
_cell.length_c   1.000
_cell.angle_alpha   90.00
_cell.angle_beta   90.00
_cell.angle_gamma   90.00
#
_symmetry.space_group_name_H-M   'P 1'
#
loop_
_entity.id
_entity.type
_entity.pdbx_description
1 polymer ?
#
loop_
_entity_poly.entity_id
_entity_poly.type
_entity_poly.pdbx_seq_one_letter_code
_entity_poly.pdbx_strand_id
1 'polypeptide(L)'
;MTGRQTCGLESRLCKAHFFRSFLHLISNKVPTCTGFDEEYCSYVEAKASAPEYKETRRLFHEACKDLGPWIGKPIEMDHFEHRDDVVT
;
A
#
# COMPACT_ATOMS: atom_id res chain seq x y z
N MET A 1 22.33 -6.27 -0.85
CA MET A 1 21.01 -6.93 -1.04
C MET A 1 20.08 -5.89 -1.66
N THR A 2 19.54 -6.13 -2.86
CA THR A 2 18.88 -5.08 -3.68
C THR A 2 17.37 -4.96 -3.45
N GLY A 3 16.79 -5.83 -2.61
CA GLY A 3 15.33 -5.94 -2.45
C GLY A 3 14.61 -6.55 -3.65
N ARG A 4 15.36 -7.15 -4.59
CA ARG A 4 14.87 -7.81 -5.81
C ARG A 4 15.30 -9.27 -5.85
N GLN A 5 14.71 -10.03 -6.76
CA GLN A 5 15.17 -11.38 -7.07
C GLN A 5 16.58 -11.34 -7.66
N THR A 6 17.30 -12.47 -7.62
CA THR A 6 18.65 -12.60 -8.20
C THR A 6 18.67 -12.31 -9.70
N CYS A 7 17.56 -12.58 -10.40
CA CYS A 7 17.35 -12.25 -11.81
C CYS A 7 16.96 -10.78 -12.08
N GLY A 8 16.91 -9.92 -11.06
CA GLY A 8 16.55 -8.50 -11.19
C GLY A 8 15.04 -8.21 -11.18
N LEU A 9 14.20 -9.24 -11.28
CA LEU A 9 12.74 -9.12 -11.20
C LEU A 9 12.30 -8.66 -9.81
N GLU A 10 11.11 -8.07 -9.76
CA GLU A 10 10.47 -7.69 -8.50
C GLU A 10 10.08 -8.90 -7.66
N SER A 11 10.03 -8.73 -6.34
CA SER A 11 9.58 -9.79 -5.43
C SER A 11 8.06 -9.91 -5.47
N ARG A 12 7.54 -11.14 -5.30
CA ARG A 12 6.11 -11.37 -5.02
C ARG A 12 5.65 -10.78 -3.67
N LEU A 13 6.60 -10.32 -2.84
CA LEU A 13 6.33 -9.65 -1.57
C LEU A 13 6.53 -8.13 -1.65
N CYS A 14 6.75 -7.55 -2.85
CA CYS A 14 6.90 -6.11 -2.99
C CYS A 14 5.55 -5.40 -2.90
N LYS A 15 5.58 -4.09 -2.61
CA LYS A 15 4.36 -3.25 -2.55
C LYS A 15 3.55 -3.32 -3.84
N ALA A 16 4.22 -3.26 -5.00
CA ALA A 16 3.56 -3.29 -6.30
C ALA A 16 2.79 -4.61 -6.55
N HIS A 17 3.37 -5.75 -6.14
CA HIS A 17 2.67 -7.04 -6.25
C HIS A 17 1.41 -7.08 -5.38
N PHE A 18 1.51 -6.71 -4.11
CA PHE A 18 0.34 -6.66 -3.23
C PHE A 18 -0.70 -5.65 -3.71
N PHE A 19 -0.29 -4.50 -4.25
CA PHE A 19 -1.23 -3.51 -4.77
C PHE A 19 -2.01 -4.05 -5.97
N ARG A 20 -1.34 -4.73 -6.92
CA ARG A 20 -2.02 -5.41 -8.03
C ARG A 20 -3.00 -6.47 -7.57
N SER A 21 -2.61 -7.30 -6.59
CA SER A 21 -3.50 -8.31 -6.02
C SER A 21 -4.70 -7.66 -5.32
N PHE A 22 -4.51 -6.54 -4.63
CA PHE A 22 -5.59 -5.78 -4.04
C PHE A 22 -6.56 -5.25 -5.10
N LEU A 23 -6.05 -4.54 -6.12
CA LEU A 23 -6.88 -4.04 -7.23
C LEU A 23 -7.65 -5.16 -7.90
N HIS A 24 -7.02 -6.30 -8.19
CA HIS A 24 -7.70 -7.47 -8.75
C HIS A 24 -8.92 -7.91 -7.92
N LEU A 25 -8.84 -7.89 -6.59
CA LEU A 25 -9.99 -8.23 -5.73
C LEU A 25 -11.10 -7.17 -5.85
N ILE A 26 -10.73 -5.88 -5.93
CA ILE A 26 -11.68 -4.78 -6.11
C ILE A 26 -12.39 -4.85 -7.46
N SER A 27 -11.65 -5.09 -8.55
CA SER A 27 -12.23 -5.23 -9.91
C SER A 27 -13.19 -6.43 -9.97
N ASN A 28 -12.90 -7.50 -9.21
CA ASN A 28 -13.79 -8.66 -9.04
C ASN A 28 -14.95 -8.42 -8.03
N LYS A 29 -15.17 -7.17 -7.63
CA LYS A 29 -16.27 -6.73 -6.75
C LYS A 29 -16.33 -7.47 -5.41
N VAL A 30 -15.16 -7.85 -4.88
CA VAL A 30 -15.07 -8.35 -3.51
C VAL A 30 -15.44 -7.19 -2.56
N PRO A 31 -16.44 -7.34 -1.69
CA PRO A 31 -16.84 -6.28 -0.76
C PRO A 31 -15.68 -5.87 0.15
N THR A 32 -15.45 -4.57 0.28
CA THR A 32 -14.45 -4.02 1.21
C THR A 32 -15.15 -3.42 2.43
N CYS A 33 -14.49 -3.45 3.58
CA CYS A 33 -14.98 -2.77 4.79
C CYS A 33 -14.98 -1.24 4.65
N THR A 34 -14.16 -0.70 3.75
CA THR A 34 -14.00 0.74 3.54
C THR A 34 -14.83 1.31 2.40
N GLY A 35 -15.49 0.45 1.61
CA GLY A 35 -16.19 0.88 0.39
C GLY A 35 -15.26 1.42 -0.70
N PHE A 36 -13.98 1.02 -0.67
CA PHE A 36 -12.98 1.43 -1.66
C PHE A 36 -13.43 1.05 -3.09
N ASP A 37 -13.33 2.01 -4.00
CA ASP A 37 -13.58 1.84 -5.44
C ASP A 37 -12.28 1.95 -6.25
N GLU A 38 -12.26 1.38 -7.44
CA GLU A 38 -11.10 1.34 -8.32
C GLU A 38 -10.74 2.72 -8.91
N GLU A 39 -11.61 3.73 -8.77
CA GLU A 39 -11.34 5.13 -9.16
C GLU A 39 -10.13 5.74 -8.42
N TYR A 40 -9.71 5.17 -7.28
CA TYR A 40 -8.49 5.58 -6.59
C TYR A 40 -7.25 4.93 -7.24
N CYS A 41 -6.61 5.66 -8.16
CA CYS A 41 -5.57 5.13 -9.05
C CYS A 41 -4.21 4.85 -8.38
N SER A 42 -3.87 5.50 -7.25
CA SER A 42 -2.54 5.37 -6.64
C SER A 42 -2.51 4.54 -5.35
N TYR A 43 -1.35 3.92 -5.07
CA TYR A 43 -1.15 3.12 -3.86
C TYR A 43 -1.30 3.94 -2.56
N VAL A 44 -0.91 5.22 -2.58
CA VAL A 44 -1.05 6.11 -1.43
C VAL A 44 -2.52 6.45 -1.15
N GLU A 45 -3.32 6.68 -2.19
CA GLU A 45 -4.77 6.93 -2.08
C GLU A 45 -5.49 5.67 -1.59
N ALA A 46 -5.14 4.50 -2.13
CA ALA A 46 -5.64 3.22 -1.65
C ALA A 46 -5.38 3.00 -0.16
N LYS A 47 -4.17 3.31 0.32
CA LYS A 47 -3.88 3.27 1.76
C LYS A 47 -4.65 4.31 2.57
N ALA A 48 -4.87 5.50 2.02
CA ALA A 48 -5.59 6.57 2.69
C ALA A 48 -7.09 6.26 2.84
N SER A 49 -7.64 5.39 2.00
CA SER A 49 -9.05 4.96 2.03
C SER A 49 -9.45 4.12 3.26
N ALA A 50 -8.50 3.75 4.13
CA ALA A 50 -8.76 3.01 5.36
C ALA A 50 -8.65 3.92 6.61
N PRO A 51 -9.70 4.70 6.94
CA PRO A 51 -9.64 5.71 8.00
C PRO A 51 -9.44 5.10 9.39
N GLU A 52 -10.06 3.96 9.69
CA GLU A 52 -9.92 3.28 10.98
C GLU A 52 -8.48 2.80 11.22
N TYR A 53 -7.82 2.30 10.17
CA TYR A 53 -6.42 1.91 10.23
C TYR A 53 -5.52 3.12 10.46
N LYS A 54 -5.77 4.23 9.75
CA LYS A 54 -5.01 5.47 9.89
C LYS A 54 -5.12 6.02 11.31
N GLU A 55 -6.32 6.02 11.90
CA GLU A 55 -6.54 6.48 13.27
C GLU A 55 -5.88 5.56 14.29
N THR A 56 -6.02 4.24 14.13
CA THR A 56 -5.35 3.26 14.99
C THR A 56 -3.82 3.45 14.97
N ARG A 57 -3.24 3.68 13.79
CA ARG A 57 -1.81 3.97 13.65
C ARG A 57 -1.41 5.27 14.35
N ARG A 58 -2.24 6.32 14.26
CA ARG A 58 -2.01 7.60 14.97
C ARG A 58 -1.99 7.39 16.48
N LEU A 59 -3.00 6.70 17.02
CA LEU A 59 -3.09 6.38 18.45
C LEU A 59 -1.90 5.55 18.93
N PHE A 60 -1.46 4.58 18.12
CA PHE A 60 -0.27 3.79 18.44
C PHE A 60 1.00 4.65 18.51
N HIS A 61 1.24 5.54 17.54
CA HIS A 61 2.38 6.46 17.61
C HIS A 61 2.31 7.38 18.83
N GLU A 62 1.11 7.86 19.18
CA GLU A 62 0.88 8.70 20.36
C GLU A 62 1.20 7.96 21.66
N ALA A 63 0.77 6.70 21.78
CA ALA A 63 1.07 5.85 22.93
C ALA A 63 2.57 5.59 23.12
N CYS A 64 3.34 5.58 22.03
CA CYS A 64 4.79 5.37 22.06
C CYS A 64 5.61 6.66 22.20
N LYS A 65 4.99 7.85 22.33
CA LYS A 65 5.71 9.15 22.28
C LYS A 65 6.88 9.25 23.28
N ASP A 66 6.73 8.66 24.46
CA ASP A 66 7.72 8.70 25.53
C ASP A 66 8.83 7.64 25.35
N LEU A 67 8.67 6.73 24.39
CA LEU A 67 9.66 5.72 23.99
C LEU A 67 10.51 6.19 22.79
N GLY A 68 10.24 7.39 22.29
CA GLY A 68 10.86 7.97 21.10
C GLY A 68 9.90 8.06 19.90
N PRO A 69 10.16 8.96 18.96
CA PRO A 69 9.26 9.21 17.84
C PRO A 69 9.27 8.07 16.82
N TRP A 70 8.10 7.76 16.25
CA TRP A 70 8.00 6.83 15.14
C TRP A 70 8.62 7.44 13.87
N ILE A 71 9.61 6.77 13.29
CA ILE A 71 10.25 7.21 12.04
C ILE A 71 9.61 6.50 10.85
N GLY A 72 8.84 7.27 10.07
CA GLY A 72 8.26 6.81 8.80
C GLY A 72 9.26 6.83 7.64
N LYS A 73 8.91 6.14 6.55
CA LYS A 73 9.56 6.35 5.25
C LYS A 73 9.00 7.61 4.57
N PRO A 74 9.75 8.25 3.66
CA PRO A 74 9.23 9.33 2.82
C PRO A 74 7.98 8.88 2.04
N ILE A 75 7.01 9.78 1.90
CA ILE A 75 5.70 9.46 1.29
C ILE A 75 5.81 9.14 -0.20
N GLU A 76 6.84 9.68 -0.85
CA GLU A 76 7.18 9.47 -2.26
C GLU A 76 7.42 7.99 -2.56
N MET A 77 7.83 7.18 -1.56
CA MET A 77 7.98 5.73 -1.71
C MET A 77 6.65 4.97 -1.87
N ASP A 78 5.52 5.63 -1.60
CA ASP A 78 4.17 5.12 -1.78
C ASP A 78 3.45 5.83 -2.95
N HIS A 79 4.06 6.85 -3.57
CA HIS A 79 3.51 7.56 -4.74
C HIS A 79 3.78 6.79 -6.03
N PHE A 80 3.02 5.73 -6.26
CA PHE A 80 3.00 5.00 -7.52
C PHE A 80 1.59 4.50 -7.84
N GLU A 81 1.30 4.37 -9.13
CA GLU A 81 0.07 3.80 -9.67
C GLU A 81 0.33 2.39 -10.18
N HIS A 82 -0.72 1.61 -10.35
CA HIS A 82 -0.60 0.40 -11.15
C HIS A 82 -0.41 0.81 -12.61
N ARG A 83 0.78 0.58 -13.16
CA ARG A 83 0.97 0.63 -14.61
C ARG A 83 0.40 -0.64 -15.21
N ASP A 84 -0.60 -0.50 -16.09
CA ASP A 84 -1.04 -1.54 -17.02
C ASP A 84 0.04 -1.78 -18.09
N ASP A 85 1.25 -2.15 -17.68
CA ASP A 85 2.28 -2.55 -18.62
C ASP A 85 2.12 -4.06 -18.88
N VAL A 86 1.23 -4.34 -19.84
CA VAL A 86 1.14 -5.48 -20.76
C VAL A 86 1.85 -6.77 -20.32
N VAL A 87 1.03 -7.79 -20.03
CA VAL A 87 1.43 -9.20 -20.11
C VAL A 87 1.88 -9.49 -21.55
N THR A 88 3.16 -9.78 -21.74
CA THR A 88 3.64 -10.55 -22.91
C THR A 88 3.89 -12.00 -22.52
#